data_AF-A0A3C0VXQ3-F1
#
_entry.id   AF-A0A3C0VXQ3-F1
#
_cell.length_a   1.000
_cell.length_b   1.000
_cell.length_c   1.000
_cell.angle_alpha   90.00
_cell.angle_beta   90.00
_cell.angle_gamma   90.00
#
_symmetry.space_group_name_H-M   'P 1'
#
loop_
_entity.id
_entity.type
_entity.pdbx_description
1 polymer ?
#
loop_
_entity_poly.entity_id
_entity_poly.type
_entity_poly.pdbx_seq_one_letter_code
_entity_poly.pdbx_strand_id
1 'polypeptide(L)'
;MTELRNVILVVWLALGLCACSNPEADRALIEAAKGGNLEQVNLAISDWGNVNAKGGKLMATPLHYATVHGHTPVVERLLDKGADVGLTDANG
;
A
#
# COMPACT_ATOMS: atom_id res chain seq x y z
N MET A 1 39.50 2.98 -9.03
CA MET A 1 38.38 2.00 -9.02
C MET A 1 37.40 2.20 -7.84
N THR A 2 37.67 3.10 -6.89
CA THR A 2 36.78 3.45 -5.77
C THR A 2 35.72 4.48 -6.15
N GLU A 3 36.08 5.48 -6.96
CA GLU A 3 35.18 6.55 -7.39
C GLU A 3 33.98 6.02 -8.19
N LEU A 4 34.21 5.12 -9.13
CA LEU A 4 33.14 4.57 -9.99
C LEU A 4 32.15 3.69 -9.20
N ARG A 5 32.64 2.97 -8.17
CA ARG A 5 31.81 2.17 -7.26
C ARG A 5 30.97 3.06 -6.34
N ASN A 6 31.55 4.18 -5.87
CA ASN A 6 30.83 5.17 -5.09
C ASN A 6 29.77 5.89 -5.95
N VAL A 7 30.07 6.23 -7.20
CA VAL A 7 29.10 6.88 -8.10
C VAL A 7 27.91 5.95 -8.39
N ILE A 8 28.12 4.65 -8.62
CA ILE A 8 27.02 3.70 -8.82
C ILE A 8 26.17 3.54 -7.55
N LEU A 9 26.79 3.45 -6.37
CA LEU A 9 26.10 3.43 -5.08
C LEU A 9 25.27 4.70 -4.83
N VAL A 10 25.82 5.87 -5.15
CA VAL A 10 25.15 7.16 -4.98
C VAL A 10 24.03 7.34 -6.01
N VAL A 11 24.19 6.82 -7.24
CA VAL A 11 23.13 6.81 -8.26
C VAL A 11 21.99 5.87 -7.87
N TRP A 12 22.27 4.70 -7.27
CA TRP A 12 21.22 3.82 -6.74
C TRP A 12 20.54 4.39 -5.50
N LEU A 13 21.29 5.07 -4.62
CA LEU A 13 20.73 5.78 -3.46
C LEU A 13 19.91 7.01 -3.88
N ALA A 14 20.31 7.74 -4.93
CA ALA A 14 19.61 8.92 -5.43
C ALA A 14 18.40 8.58 -6.31
N LEU A 15 18.45 7.47 -7.07
CA LEU A 15 17.28 6.93 -7.81
C LEU A 15 16.32 6.15 -6.90
N GLY A 16 16.74 5.74 -5.70
CA GLY A 16 15.91 5.06 -4.72
C GLY A 16 15.08 5.99 -3.82
N LEU A 17 15.19 7.32 -4.00
CA LEU A 17 14.62 8.31 -3.08
C LEU A 17 13.45 9.09 -3.67
N CYS A 18 12.44 8.40 -4.18
CA CYS A 18 11.10 8.98 -4.38
C CYS A 18 10.04 7.88 -4.25
N ALA A 19 10.02 7.16 -3.12
CA ALA A 19 8.81 6.49 -2.68
C ALA A 19 7.87 7.56 -2.09
N CYS A 20 7.35 8.44 -2.93
CA CYS A 20 6.24 9.29 -2.54
C CYS A 20 5.03 8.38 -2.36
N SER A 21 4.71 8.07 -1.11
CA SER A 21 3.42 7.52 -0.74
C SER A 21 2.38 8.47 -1.32
N ASN A 22 1.59 8.01 -2.29
CA ASN A 22 0.61 8.89 -2.91
C ASN A 22 -0.65 8.88 -2.02
N PRO A 23 -0.93 9.96 -1.24
CA PRO A 23 -2.02 9.93 -0.26
C PRO A 23 -3.40 9.78 -0.92
N GLU A 24 -3.51 10.16 -2.19
CA GLU A 24 -4.69 9.96 -3.01
C GLU A 24 -4.89 8.48 -3.37
N ALA A 25 -3.82 7.80 -3.78
CA ALA A 25 -3.84 6.37 -4.04
C ALA A 25 -4.14 5.56 -2.77
N ASP A 26 -3.58 5.96 -1.63
CA ASP A 26 -3.87 5.36 -0.32
C ASP A 26 -5.38 5.41 0.00
N ARG A 27 -5.98 6.59 -0.16
CA ARG A 27 -7.42 6.79 0.05
C ARG A 27 -8.26 6.00 -0.96
N ALA A 28 -7.87 6.00 -2.23
CA ALA A 28 -8.55 5.26 -3.27
C ALA A 28 -8.51 3.74 -3.02
N LEU A 29 -7.38 3.24 -2.54
CA LEU A 29 -7.18 1.84 -2.19
C LEU A 29 -8.08 1.41 -1.01
N ILE A 30 -8.24 2.28 -0.01
CA ILE A 30 -9.18 2.05 1.11
C ILE A 30 -10.64 2.01 0.62
N GLU A 31 -11.08 2.96 -0.20
CA GLU A 31 -12.44 2.96 -0.75
C GLU A 31 -12.69 1.76 -1.67
N ALA A 32 -11.71 1.38 -2.49
CA ALA A 32 -11.77 0.18 -3.33
C ALA A 32 -11.88 -1.10 -2.49
N ALA A 33 -11.13 -1.19 -1.39
CA ALA A 33 -11.19 -2.32 -0.48
C ALA A 33 -12.53 -2.42 0.28
N LYS A 34 -13.11 -1.27 0.64
CA LYS A 34 -14.46 -1.20 1.22
C LYS A 34 -15.54 -1.62 0.22
N GLY A 35 -15.40 -1.22 -1.04
CA GLY A 35 -16.32 -1.56 -2.13
C GLY A 35 -16.14 -2.97 -2.70
N GLY A 36 -15.02 -3.64 -2.42
CA GLY A 36 -14.71 -4.96 -3.00
C GLY A 36 -14.24 -4.92 -4.46
N ASN A 37 -13.88 -3.73 -4.96
CA ASN A 37 -13.52 -3.53 -6.37
C ASN A 37 -12.05 -3.86 -6.64
N LEU A 38 -11.80 -5.10 -7.07
CA LEU A 38 -10.45 -5.61 -7.31
C LEU A 38 -9.68 -4.85 -8.40
N GLU A 39 -10.37 -4.36 -9.44
CA GLU A 39 -9.75 -3.53 -10.48
C GLU A 39 -9.22 -2.21 -9.92
N GLN A 40 -10.01 -1.54 -9.07
CA GLN A 40 -9.57 -0.29 -8.44
C GLN A 40 -8.44 -0.52 -7.45
N VAL A 41 -8.43 -1.65 -6.75
CA VAL A 41 -7.29 -2.05 -5.89
C VAL A 41 -6.02 -2.18 -6.73
N ASN A 42 -6.08 -2.87 -7.88
CA ASN A 42 -4.94 -3.00 -8.79
C ASN A 42 -4.48 -1.65 -9.35
N LEU A 43 -5.40 -0.76 -9.69
CA LEU A 43 -5.10 0.57 -10.18
C LEU A 43 -4.36 1.39 -9.11
N ALA A 44 -4.88 1.39 -7.88
CA ALA A 44 -4.27 2.13 -6.78
C ALA A 44 -2.88 1.58 -6.39
N ILE A 45 -2.68 0.25 -6.45
CA ILE A 45 -1.35 -0.36 -6.27
C ILE A 45 -0.40 0.06 -7.40
N SER A 46 -0.90 0.15 -8.64
CA SER A 46 -0.10 0.61 -9.78
C SER A 46 0.28 2.09 -9.66
N ASP A 47 -0.55 2.88 -8.97
CA ASP A 47 -0.31 4.29 -8.64
C ASP A 47 0.52 4.49 -7.36
N TRP A 48 1.33 3.50 -6.98
CA TRP A 48 2.20 3.57 -5.79
C TRP A 48 1.43 3.74 -4.46
N GLY A 49 0.17 3.28 -4.42
CA GLY A 49 -0.63 3.23 -3.21
C GLY A 49 -0.03 2.28 -2.17
N ASN A 50 0.03 2.74 -0.93
CA ASN A 50 0.51 1.97 0.19
C ASN A 50 -0.56 0.96 0.64
N VAL A 51 -0.26 -0.33 0.49
CA VAL A 51 -1.13 -1.44 0.93
C VAL A 51 -1.40 -1.45 2.43
N ASN A 52 -0.53 -0.80 3.21
CA ASN A 52 -0.63 -0.65 4.66
C ASN A 52 -1.09 0.75 5.08
N ALA A 53 -1.63 1.54 4.14
CA ALA A 53 -2.14 2.86 4.44
C ALA A 53 -3.21 2.80 5.54
N LYS A 54 -3.01 3.56 6.61
CA LYS A 54 -4.04 3.74 7.63
C LYS A 54 -4.83 4.99 7.29
N GLY A 55 -6.14 4.84 7.16
CA GLY A 55 -7.01 5.94 6.78
C GLY A 55 -8.36 5.93 7.46
N GLY A 56 -9.09 7.03 7.27
CA GLY A 56 -10.40 7.23 7.88
C GLY A 56 -10.34 7.47 9.39
N LYS A 57 -11.51 7.47 10.02
CA LYS A 57 -11.65 7.74 11.47
C LYS A 57 -11.10 6.64 12.36
N LEU A 58 -11.03 5.41 11.84
CA LEU A 58 -10.64 4.22 12.58
C LEU A 58 -9.15 3.90 12.42
N MET A 59 -8.38 4.70 11.68
CA MET A 59 -6.99 4.38 11.32
C MET A 59 -6.83 2.94 10.79
N ALA A 60 -7.86 2.46 10.07
CA ALA A 60 -7.95 1.10 9.61
C ALA A 60 -7.16 0.93 8.31
N THR A 61 -6.59 -0.26 8.12
CA THR A 61 -5.89 -0.64 6.90
C THR A 61 -6.89 -1.09 5.83
N PRO A 62 -6.51 -1.12 4.55
CA PRO A 62 -7.36 -1.62 3.48
C PRO A 62 -7.81 -3.07 3.73
N LEU A 63 -6.92 -3.85 4.35
CA LEU A 63 -7.19 -5.21 4.76
C LEU A 63 -8.36 -5.29 5.75
N HIS A 64 -8.40 -4.41 6.77
CA HIS A 64 -9.53 -4.36 7.71
C HIS A 64 -10.86 -4.10 6.99
N TYR A 65 -10.89 -3.16 6.04
CA TYR A 65 -12.11 -2.87 5.30
C TYR A 65 -12.54 -4.06 4.44
N ALA A 66 -11.61 -4.69 3.73
CA ALA A 66 -11.89 -5.86 2.92
C ALA A 66 -12.40 -7.04 3.78
N THR A 67 -11.83 -7.27 4.97
CA THR A 67 -12.25 -8.35 5.88
C THR A 67 -13.61 -8.08 6.51
N VAL A 68 -13.86 -6.84 6.96
CA VAL A 68 -15.15 -6.45 7.57
C VAL A 68 -16.31 -6.63 6.59
N HIS A 69 -16.08 -6.38 5.29
CA HIS A 69 -17.10 -6.51 4.26
C HIS A 69 -17.11 -7.90 3.59
N GLY A 70 -16.17 -8.79 3.94
CA GLY A 70 -16.12 -10.15 3.40
C GLY A 70 -15.60 -10.27 1.97
N HIS A 71 -14.83 -9.28 1.49
CA HIS A 71 -14.30 -9.26 0.12
C HIS A 71 -13.03 -10.12 -0.01
N THR A 72 -13.20 -11.43 0.05
CA THR A 72 -12.13 -12.43 -0.13
C THR A 72 -11.18 -12.16 -1.31
N PRO A 73 -11.64 -11.84 -2.54
CA PRO A 73 -10.70 -11.65 -3.64
C PRO A 73 -9.81 -10.41 -3.45
N VAL A 74 -10.30 -9.37 -2.76
CA VAL A 74 -9.50 -8.20 -2.42
C VAL A 74 -8.50 -8.51 -1.31
N VAL A 75 -8.92 -9.29 -0.30
CA VAL A 75 -8.04 -9.75 0.78
C VAL A 75 -6.85 -10.54 0.22
N GLU A 76 -7.10 -11.51 -0.65
CA GLU A 76 -6.05 -12.29 -1.30
C GLU A 76 -5.08 -11.40 -2.08
N ARG A 77 -5.61 -10.41 -2.80
CA ARG A 77 -4.78 -9.49 -3.58
C ARG A 77 -3.91 -8.57 -2.70
N LEU A 78 -4.44 -8.09 -1.58
CA LEU A 78 -3.66 -7.29 -0.63
C LEU A 78 -2.56 -8.13 0.03
N LEU A 79 -2.85 -9.38 0.38
CA LEU A 79 -1.86 -10.32 0.94
C LEU A 79 -0.76 -10.67 -0.05
N ASP A 80 -1.10 -10.89 -1.33
CA ASP A 80 -0.14 -11.09 -2.43
C ASP A 80 0.83 -9.89 -2.57
N LYS A 81 0.37 -8.69 -2.21
CA LYS A 81 1.18 -7.47 -2.21
C LYS A 81 1.91 -7.18 -0.90
N GLY A 82 1.88 -8.10 0.06
CA GLY A 82 2.59 -7.97 1.33
C GLY A 82 1.89 -7.03 2.31
N ALA A 83 0.56 -6.96 2.28
CA ALA A 83 -0.20 -6.29 3.34
C ALA A 83 0.10 -6.94 4.70
N ASP A 84 0.34 -6.10 5.70
CA ASP A 84 0.66 -6.51 7.06
C ASP A 84 -0.62 -6.81 7.83
N VAL A 85 -0.77 -8.08 8.20
CA VAL A 85 -1.90 -8.62 8.97
C VAL A 85 -1.81 -8.28 10.46
N GLY A 86 -0.64 -7.86 10.96
CA GLY A 86 -0.43 -7.52 12.37
C GLY A 86 -0.80 -6.08 12.72
N LEU A 87 -1.18 -5.28 11.73
CA LEU A 87 -1.61 -3.91 11.97
C LEU A 87 -2.98 -3.91 12.64
N THR A 88 -3.09 -3.17 13.74
CA THR A 88 -4.35 -2.92 14.42
C THR A 88 -4.98 -1.61 13.96
N ASP A 89 -6.31 -1.56 14.01
CA ASP A 89 -7.07 -0.33 13.86
C ASP A 89 -7.04 0.49 15.17
N ALA A 90 -7.83 1.56 15.26
CA ALA A 90 -7.91 2.40 16.44
C ALA A 90 -8.53 1.70 17.67
N ASN A 91 -9.16 0.54 17.50
CA ASN A 91 -9.82 -0.21 18.56
C ASN A 91 -8.93 -1.31 19.17
N GLY A 92 -7.73 -1.54 18.61
CA GLY A 92 -6.76 -2.52 19.09
C GLY A 92 -6.89 -3.87 18.41
#